data_AF-A0A7S2XTM9-F1
#
_entry.id   AF-A0A7S2XTM9-F1
#
_cell.length_a   1.000
_cell.length_b   1.000
_cell.length_c   1.000
_cell.angle_alpha   90.00
_cell.angle_beta   90.00
_cell.angle_gamma   90.00
#
_symmetry.space_group_name_H-M   'P 1'
#
loop_
_entity.id
_entity.type
_entity.pdbx_description
1 polymer ?
#
loop_
_entity_poly.entity_id
_entity_poly.type
_entity_poly.pdbx_seq_one_letter_code
_entity_poly.pdbx_strand_id
1 'polypeptide(L)'
;DWETVVKEKRAVTAISALARWRLTGRQLEELWHEHESQTKLLAPGLYCGKLTNVNKSTQKLSTLYVINGFYLGMKERYTTLPPPTKNSILPETDADHLNTIAENDHDNEEELPEQMFHNSLIGNGDGGVYCFVVEWSGGELAWKDFLRNIVGTTANDIAQAEKGSLQREIYDRREELGLTVNSSVFQLEGAVHASKSPLEALSERCTWLGRSISQDAFGRA
;
A
#
# COMPACT_ATOMS: atom_id res chain seq x y z
N ASP A 1 -17.35 5.49 31.67
CA ASP A 1 -17.13 4.03 31.47
C ASP A 1 -17.23 3.69 29.97
N TRP A 2 -16.89 2.47 29.57
CA TRP A 2 -16.94 2.02 28.17
C TRP A 2 -18.35 1.80 27.65
N GLU A 3 -19.29 1.38 28.51
CA GLU A 3 -20.70 1.19 28.12
C GLU A 3 -21.30 2.50 27.61
N THR A 4 -20.98 3.61 28.26
CA THR A 4 -21.35 4.95 27.82
C THR A 4 -20.75 5.29 26.45
N VAL A 5 -19.48 4.92 26.20
CA VAL A 5 -18.83 5.13 24.89
C VAL A 5 -19.58 4.40 23.77
N VAL A 6 -19.95 3.14 24.02
CA VAL A 6 -20.67 2.31 23.05
C VAL A 6 -22.09 2.84 22.85
N LYS A 7 -22.82 3.15 23.93
CA LYS A 7 -24.17 3.70 23.90
C LYS A 7 -24.23 5.01 23.12
N GLU A 8 -23.26 5.89 23.32
CA GLU A 8 -23.14 7.17 22.61
C GLU A 8 -22.49 7.03 21.22
N LYS A 9 -22.20 5.81 20.78
CA LYS A 9 -21.58 5.50 19.49
C LYS A 9 -20.28 6.26 19.25
N ARG A 10 -19.47 6.46 20.30
CA ARG A 10 -18.19 7.21 20.25
C ARG A 10 -17.00 6.34 19.86
N ALA A 11 -17.13 5.02 19.90
CA ALA A 11 -16.18 4.10 19.26
C ALA A 11 -16.51 4.00 17.76
N VAL A 12 -15.55 4.36 16.91
CA VAL A 12 -15.78 4.55 15.47
C VAL A 12 -14.58 4.13 14.62
N THR A 13 -14.83 3.82 13.36
CA THR A 13 -13.77 3.68 12.35
C THR A 13 -13.20 5.04 11.95
N ALA A 14 -12.00 5.06 11.36
CA ALA A 14 -11.41 6.27 10.78
C ALA A 14 -12.38 6.97 9.80
N ILE A 15 -13.06 6.22 8.93
CA ILE A 15 -14.05 6.75 7.96
C ILE A 15 -15.19 7.48 8.69
N SER A 16 -15.73 6.87 9.75
CA SER A 16 -16.80 7.48 10.55
C SER A 16 -16.31 8.74 11.29
N ALA A 17 -15.05 8.76 11.74
CA ALA A 17 -14.46 9.96 12.35
C ALA A 17 -14.32 11.10 11.33
N LEU A 18 -13.81 10.83 10.12
CA LEU A 18 -13.74 11.82 9.03
C LEU A 18 -15.11 12.43 8.74
N ALA A 19 -16.14 11.59 8.58
CA ALA A 19 -17.50 12.06 8.28
C ALA A 19 -18.07 12.94 9.40
N ARG A 20 -17.87 12.55 10.67
CA ARG A 20 -18.40 13.29 11.84
C ARG A 20 -17.70 14.61 12.08
N TRP A 21 -16.39 14.64 11.90
CA TRP A 21 -15.56 15.81 12.15
C TRP A 21 -15.29 16.65 10.90
N ARG A 22 -15.72 16.17 9.72
CA ARG A 22 -15.48 16.80 8.41
C ARG A 22 -13.99 17.07 8.18
N LEU A 23 -13.16 16.10 8.54
CA LEU A 23 -11.71 16.14 8.34
C LEU A 23 -11.34 15.41 7.06
N THR A 24 -10.18 15.75 6.50
CA THR A 24 -9.46 14.90 5.52
C THR A 24 -8.67 13.80 6.23
N GLY A 25 -8.20 12.79 5.48
CA GLY A 25 -7.33 11.74 6.02
C GLY A 25 -6.09 12.33 6.68
N ARG A 26 -5.40 13.26 6.00
CA ARG A 26 -4.26 14.01 6.56
C ARG A 26 -4.57 14.73 7.88
N GLN A 27 -5.70 15.44 7.96
CA GLN A 27 -6.08 16.15 9.19
C GLN A 27 -6.39 15.19 10.35
N LEU A 28 -6.95 14.01 10.06
CA LEU A 28 -7.17 12.99 11.09
C LEU A 28 -5.86 12.34 11.55
N GLU A 29 -4.90 12.15 10.64
CA GLU A 29 -3.55 11.67 10.96
C GLU A 29 -2.79 12.67 11.86
N GLU A 30 -2.82 13.96 11.52
CA GLU A 30 -2.25 15.03 12.37
C GLU A 30 -2.86 14.99 13.78
N LEU A 31 -4.20 14.93 13.86
CA LEU A 31 -4.92 14.83 15.13
C LEU A 31 -4.59 13.54 15.90
N TRP A 32 -4.34 12.44 15.19
CA TRP A 32 -3.89 11.19 15.78
C TRP A 32 -2.53 11.34 16.44
N HIS A 33 -1.56 11.94 15.74
CA HIS A 33 -0.22 12.18 16.29
C HIS A 33 -0.24 13.12 17.50
N GLU A 34 -1.09 14.15 17.50
CA GLU A 34 -1.32 15.00 18.69
C GLU A 34 -1.80 14.22 19.92
N HIS A 35 -2.43 13.05 19.70
CA HIS A 35 -3.00 12.19 20.74
C HIS A 35 -2.32 10.81 20.80
N GLU A 36 -1.10 10.67 20.28
CA GLU A 36 -0.42 9.37 20.16
C GLU A 36 -0.28 8.68 21.53
N SER A 37 -0.02 9.46 22.59
CA SER A 37 0.04 8.98 23.99
C SER A 37 -1.27 8.37 24.51
N GLN A 38 -2.40 8.62 23.85
CA GLN A 38 -3.71 8.07 24.16
C GLN A 38 -4.13 6.94 23.20
N THR A 39 -3.17 6.40 22.44
CA THR A 39 -3.37 5.24 21.57
C THR A 39 -3.04 3.95 22.28
N LYS A 40 -3.87 2.93 22.07
CA LYS A 40 -3.62 1.56 22.54
C LYS A 40 -3.59 0.59 21.37
N LEU A 41 -2.58 -0.27 21.36
CA LEU A 41 -2.57 -1.48 20.54
C LEU A 41 -3.52 -2.50 21.19
N LEU A 42 -4.51 -2.95 20.43
CA LEU A 42 -5.48 -3.95 20.89
C LEU A 42 -5.09 -5.36 20.39
N ALA A 43 -4.55 -5.44 19.18
CA ALA A 43 -3.98 -6.62 18.54
C ALA A 43 -2.99 -6.16 17.46
N PRO A 44 -2.09 -7.02 16.94
CA PRO A 44 -1.21 -6.65 15.82
C PRO A 44 -2.01 -6.02 14.67
N GLY A 45 -1.65 -4.79 14.27
CA GLY A 45 -2.35 -4.03 13.21
C GLY A 45 -3.69 -3.38 13.62
N LEU A 46 -4.12 -3.53 14.88
CA LEU A 46 -5.37 -2.97 15.39
C LEU A 46 -5.11 -2.00 16.55
N TYR A 47 -5.25 -0.72 16.27
CA TYR A 47 -5.01 0.39 17.18
C TYR A 47 -6.31 1.13 17.48
N CYS A 48 -6.45 1.62 18.71
CA CYS A 48 -7.53 2.52 19.11
C CYS A 48 -6.95 3.77 19.77
N GLY A 49 -7.19 4.93 19.16
CA GLY A 49 -6.80 6.24 19.68
C GLY A 49 -7.98 6.97 20.32
N LYS A 50 -7.81 7.53 21.52
CA LYS A 50 -8.79 8.46 22.10
C LYS A 50 -8.45 9.87 21.63
N LEU A 51 -9.17 10.34 20.60
CA LEU A 51 -8.94 11.62 19.97
C LEU A 51 -9.96 12.65 20.42
N THR A 52 -9.54 13.89 20.66
CA THR A 52 -10.43 15.00 20.96
C THR A 52 -10.27 16.09 19.92
N ASN A 53 -11.36 16.42 19.23
CA ASN A 53 -11.37 17.47 18.21
C ASN A 53 -12.24 18.66 18.65
N VAL A 54 -11.82 19.86 18.28
CA VAL A 54 -12.58 21.10 18.46
C VAL A 54 -13.27 21.45 17.14
N ASN A 55 -14.60 21.54 17.17
CA ASN A 55 -15.32 22.08 16.03
C ASN A 55 -15.06 23.60 15.93
N LYS A 56 -14.32 24.03 14.90
CA LYS A 56 -13.89 25.43 14.73
C LYS A 56 -15.05 26.44 14.68
N SER A 57 -16.23 26.02 14.22
CA SER A 57 -17.41 26.89 14.07
C SER A 57 -18.14 27.09 15.41
N THR A 58 -18.28 26.02 16.19
CA THR A 58 -19.09 25.99 17.41
C THR A 58 -18.26 26.06 18.68
N GLN A 59 -16.93 25.96 18.57
CA GLN A 59 -15.99 25.82 19.67
C GLN A 59 -16.28 24.63 20.60
N LYS A 60 -17.13 23.69 20.15
CA LYS A 60 -17.50 22.51 20.92
C LYS A 60 -16.45 21.42 20.77
N LEU A 61 -15.98 20.93 21.92
CA LEU A 61 -15.13 19.76 22.03
C LEU A 61 -15.94 18.48 21.83
N SER A 62 -15.35 17.52 21.12
CA SER A 62 -15.90 16.18 21.02
C SER A 62 -14.79 15.15 21.02
N THR A 63 -14.98 14.06 21.77
CA THR A 63 -14.01 12.98 21.90
C THR A 63 -14.56 11.72 21.25
N LEU A 64 -13.76 11.08 20.38
CA LEU A 64 -14.06 9.79 19.77
C LEU A 64 -12.94 8.79 20.08
N TYR A 65 -13.29 7.51 20.08
CA TYR A 65 -12.36 6.38 20.14
C TYR A 65 -12.24 5.83 18.73
N VAL A 66 -11.17 6.21 18.04
CA VAL A 66 -11.00 5.97 16.60
C VAL A 66 -10.15 4.74 16.40
N ILE A 67 -10.65 3.77 15.64
CA ILE A 67 -9.89 2.61 15.20
C ILE A 67 -9.03 2.99 14.01
N ASN A 68 -7.72 2.73 14.10
CA ASN A 68 -6.78 2.84 12.97
C ASN A 68 -6.81 4.21 12.26
N GLY A 69 -6.85 5.31 13.03
CA GLY A 69 -7.11 6.66 12.51
C GLY A 69 -6.04 7.24 11.59
N PHE A 70 -4.80 6.76 11.69
CA PHE A 70 -3.68 7.20 10.84
C PHE A 70 -3.70 6.59 9.43
N TYR A 71 -4.37 5.44 9.24
CA TYR A 71 -4.32 4.71 7.96
C TYR A 71 -4.90 5.50 6.78
N LEU A 72 -5.89 6.37 7.00
CA LEU A 72 -6.48 7.15 5.90
C LEU A 72 -5.57 8.29 5.42
N GLY A 73 -4.81 8.91 6.33
CA GLY A 73 -3.76 9.87 5.94
C GLY A 73 -2.61 9.19 5.21
N MET A 74 -2.19 8.00 5.68
CA MET A 74 -1.25 7.15 4.96
C MET A 74 -1.79 6.78 3.57
N LYS A 75 -3.04 6.35 3.45
CA LYS A 75 -3.65 6.02 2.16
C LYS A 75 -3.58 7.20 1.19
N GLU A 76 -4.03 8.38 1.61
CA GLU A 76 -3.92 9.60 0.79
C GLU A 76 -2.45 9.86 0.37
N ARG A 77 -1.48 9.65 1.26
CA ARG A 77 -0.05 9.82 0.95
C ARG A 77 0.47 8.79 -0.07
N TYR A 78 0.13 7.51 0.08
CA TYR A 78 0.74 6.41 -0.67
C TYR A 78 0.00 6.05 -1.97
N THR A 79 -1.20 6.56 -2.20
CA THR A 79 -1.99 6.28 -3.42
C THR A 79 -2.21 7.49 -4.31
N THR A 80 -1.44 8.56 -4.10
CA THR A 80 -1.44 9.72 -5.01
C THR A 80 -0.20 9.62 -5.88
N LEU A 81 -0.37 9.72 -7.20
CA LEU A 81 0.76 9.85 -8.12
C LEU A 81 1.42 11.22 -7.93
N PRO A 82 2.74 11.34 -8.16
CA PRO A 82 3.38 12.65 -8.08
C PRO A 82 2.80 13.56 -9.15
N PRO A 83 2.66 14.88 -8.89
CA PRO A 83 2.32 15.80 -9.96
C PRO A 83 3.38 15.67 -11.07
N PRO A 84 2.98 15.69 -12.36
CA PRO A 84 3.92 15.53 -13.46
C PRO A 84 5.00 16.60 -13.34
N THR A 85 6.23 16.19 -13.08
CA THR A 85 7.35 17.13 -13.08
C THR A 85 7.67 17.47 -14.52
N LYS A 86 7.88 18.75 -14.83
CA LYS A 86 8.16 19.23 -16.19
C LYS A 86 9.37 18.57 -16.88
N ASN A 87 10.16 17.76 -16.16
CA ASN A 87 11.35 17.06 -16.67
C ASN A 87 11.41 15.56 -16.30
N SER A 88 10.35 14.94 -15.76
CA SER A 88 10.33 13.47 -15.65
C SER A 88 9.79 12.89 -16.95
N ILE A 89 10.70 12.42 -17.80
CA ILE A 89 10.38 11.44 -18.82
C ILE A 89 9.98 10.17 -18.04
N LEU A 90 8.70 10.07 -17.67
CA LEU A 90 8.08 8.77 -17.53
C LEU A 90 8.03 8.19 -18.96
N PRO A 91 8.35 6.91 -19.19
CA PRO A 91 8.16 6.33 -20.50
C PRO A 91 6.69 6.49 -20.86
N GLU A 92 6.42 7.32 -21.87
CA GLU A 92 5.10 7.50 -22.43
C GLU A 92 4.64 6.12 -22.90
N THR A 93 3.51 5.67 -22.37
CA THR A 93 2.78 4.57 -23.02
C THR A 93 2.10 5.21 -24.22
N ASP A 94 2.82 5.23 -25.34
CA ASP A 94 2.27 5.67 -26.61
C ASP A 94 1.19 4.69 -27.06
N ALA A 95 -0.04 4.97 -26.63
CA ALA A 95 -1.23 4.22 -27.01
C ALA A 95 -1.78 4.62 -28.40
N ASP A 96 -1.04 5.38 -29.22
CA ASP A 96 -1.58 5.96 -30.46
C ASP A 96 -0.71 5.79 -31.73
N HIS A 97 0.23 4.85 -31.74
CA HIS A 97 0.93 4.45 -32.98
C HIS A 97 0.54 3.04 -33.45
N LEU A 98 -0.77 2.82 -33.58
CA LEU A 98 -1.34 1.76 -34.42
C LEU A 98 -2.00 2.39 -35.65
N ASN A 99 -1.20 2.74 -36.66
CA ASN A 99 -1.53 2.49 -38.06
C ASN A 99 -0.46 3.07 -38.99
N THR A 100 -0.17 2.29 -40.03
CA THR A 100 0.68 2.61 -41.19
C THR A 100 2.15 2.31 -40.99
N ILE A 101 2.58 1.08 -41.30
CA ILE A 101 3.35 0.78 -42.51
C ILE A 101 2.98 -0.64 -42.93
N ALA A 102 2.37 -0.75 -44.10
CA ALA A 102 2.24 -2.01 -44.82
C ALA A 102 3.48 -2.17 -45.74
N GLU A 103 3.88 -3.43 -45.88
CA GLU A 103 4.67 -4.05 -46.96
C GLU A 103 6.20 -4.14 -46.80
N ASN A 104 6.64 -5.41 -46.87
CA ASN A 104 7.99 -5.97 -47.09
C ASN A 104 8.90 -5.93 -45.85
N ASP A 105 9.42 -7.04 -45.29
CA ASP A 105 10.01 -8.22 -45.92
C ASP A 105 9.95 -9.44 -44.96
N HIS A 106 10.12 -10.63 -45.53
CA HIS A 106 10.32 -11.89 -44.81
C HIS A 106 11.46 -11.80 -43.79
N ASP A 107 11.17 -11.95 -42.50
CA ASP A 107 12.00 -12.68 -41.54
C ASP A 107 11.16 -13.06 -40.32
N ASN A 108 11.35 -14.29 -39.82
CA ASN A 108 10.64 -14.83 -38.67
C ASN A 108 10.99 -14.01 -37.41
N GLU A 109 10.13 -13.07 -37.03
CA GLU A 109 10.12 -12.51 -35.68
C GLU A 109 9.42 -13.50 -34.74
N GLU A 110 10.23 -14.10 -33.87
CA GLU A 110 9.77 -14.82 -32.70
C GLU A 110 9.01 -13.81 -31.83
N GLU A 111 7.67 -13.83 -31.89
CA GLU A 111 6.82 -12.99 -31.03
C GLU A 111 7.26 -13.20 -29.57
N LEU A 112 7.84 -12.17 -28.96
CA LEU A 112 8.15 -12.16 -27.54
C LEU A 112 6.85 -12.48 -26.79
N PRO A 113 6.84 -13.48 -25.90
CA PRO A 113 5.60 -13.92 -25.26
C PRO A 113 4.94 -12.74 -24.55
N GLU A 114 3.59 -12.67 -24.64
CA GLU A 114 2.78 -11.72 -23.88
C GLU A 114 3.31 -11.60 -22.46
N GLN A 115 3.53 -10.37 -22.00
CA GLN A 115 4.28 -10.07 -20.78
C GLN A 115 3.66 -10.82 -19.58
N MET A 116 4.35 -11.87 -19.11
CA MET A 116 3.90 -12.81 -18.07
C MET A 116 3.47 -12.13 -16.75
N PHE A 117 3.92 -10.90 -16.52
CA PHE A 117 3.63 -10.10 -15.34
C PHE A 117 3.23 -8.70 -15.74
N HIS A 118 2.09 -8.25 -15.23
CA HIS A 118 1.64 -6.87 -15.35
C HIS A 118 1.84 -6.18 -14.01
N ASN A 119 2.41 -4.98 -14.02
CA ASN A 119 2.53 -4.15 -12.83
C ASN A 119 2.06 -2.73 -13.13
N SER A 120 1.48 -2.08 -12.12
CA SER A 120 1.02 -0.70 -12.21
C SER A 120 1.39 0.05 -10.95
N LEU A 121 2.14 1.14 -11.09
CA LEU A 121 2.40 2.07 -9.99
C LEU A 121 1.10 2.77 -9.60
N ILE A 122 0.69 2.61 -8.33
CA ILE A 122 -0.55 3.20 -7.80
C ILE A 122 -0.29 4.37 -6.87
N GLY A 123 0.96 4.64 -6.53
CA GLY A 123 1.35 5.86 -5.83
C GLY A 123 2.77 5.79 -5.29
N ASN A 124 3.28 6.97 -4.93
CA ASN A 124 4.55 7.13 -4.24
C ASN A 124 4.34 7.99 -2.99
N GLY A 125 4.62 7.43 -1.82
CA GLY A 125 4.56 8.21 -0.59
C GLY A 125 5.83 9.00 -0.33
N ASP A 126 5.73 9.93 0.61
CA ASP A 126 6.91 10.55 1.22
C ASP A 126 7.85 9.47 1.79
N GLY A 127 9.16 9.74 1.76
CA GLY A 127 10.16 8.79 2.27
C GLY A 127 10.53 7.64 1.34
N GLY A 128 10.13 7.71 0.06
CA GLY A 128 10.59 6.76 -0.98
C GLY A 128 9.85 5.43 -1.00
N VAL A 129 8.60 5.40 -0.51
CA VAL A 129 7.74 4.22 -0.57
C VAL A 129 6.98 4.22 -1.89
N TYR A 130 7.11 3.14 -2.66
CA TYR A 130 6.39 2.96 -3.93
C TYR A 130 5.39 1.82 -3.80
N CYS A 131 4.15 2.06 -4.21
CA CYS A 131 3.08 1.08 -4.15
C CYS A 131 2.73 0.60 -5.55
N PHE A 132 2.70 -0.72 -5.75
CA PHE A 132 2.35 -1.35 -7.01
C PHE A 132 1.17 -2.29 -6.85
N VAL A 133 0.33 -2.37 -7.88
CA VAL A 133 -0.54 -3.54 -8.10
C VAL A 133 0.17 -4.42 -9.11
N VAL A 134 0.29 -5.70 -8.81
CA VAL A 134 0.89 -6.70 -9.69
C VAL A 134 -0.13 -7.78 -10.01
N GLU A 135 -0.12 -8.25 -11.25
CA GLU A 135 -1.06 -9.24 -11.79
C GLU A 135 -0.28 -10.26 -12.63
N TRP A 136 -0.69 -11.53 -12.52
CA TRP A 136 -0.10 -12.66 -13.24
C TRP A 136 -1.13 -13.79 -13.34
N SER A 137 -0.89 -14.75 -14.25
CA SER A 137 -1.74 -15.93 -14.39
C SER A 137 -1.52 -16.91 -13.22
N GLY A 138 -2.59 -17.22 -12.48
CA GLY A 138 -2.52 -18.17 -11.36
C GLY A 138 -2.18 -19.60 -11.77
N GLY A 139 -2.36 -19.96 -13.05
CA GLY A 139 -1.93 -21.25 -13.60
C GLY A 139 -0.41 -21.35 -13.82
N GLU A 140 0.28 -20.22 -13.89
CA GLU A 140 1.71 -20.14 -14.21
C GLU A 140 2.58 -19.96 -12.97
N LEU A 141 2.10 -19.20 -11.97
CA LEU A 141 2.82 -18.95 -10.74
C LEU A 141 1.90 -19.03 -9.53
N ALA A 142 2.14 -20.03 -8.68
CA ALA A 142 1.43 -20.14 -7.41
C ALA A 142 1.84 -19.00 -6.47
N TRP A 143 0.90 -18.53 -5.64
CA TRP A 143 1.12 -17.42 -4.71
C TRP A 143 2.33 -17.62 -3.79
N LYS A 144 2.54 -18.85 -3.30
CA LYS A 144 3.69 -19.21 -2.46
C LYS A 144 5.02 -19.02 -3.19
N ASP A 145 5.05 -19.30 -4.50
CA ASP A 145 6.24 -19.23 -5.33
C ASP A 145 6.50 -17.78 -5.75
N PHE A 146 5.45 -16.97 -5.93
CA PHE A 146 5.59 -15.51 -6.01
C PHE A 146 6.25 -14.94 -4.74
N LEU A 147 5.73 -15.26 -3.55
CA LEU A 147 6.29 -14.77 -2.29
C LEU A 147 7.74 -15.23 -2.08
N ARG A 148 8.05 -16.49 -2.38
CA ARG A 148 9.38 -17.05 -2.18
C ARG A 148 10.39 -16.59 -3.22
N ASN A 149 10.08 -16.78 -4.50
CA ASN A 149 11.05 -16.68 -5.59
C ASN A 149 11.12 -15.26 -6.17
N ILE A 150 10.00 -14.53 -6.18
CA ILE A 150 9.96 -13.16 -6.72
C ILE A 150 10.19 -12.14 -5.60
N VAL A 151 9.39 -12.19 -4.53
CA VAL A 151 9.50 -11.22 -3.43
C VAL A 151 10.70 -11.54 -2.53
N GLY A 152 10.88 -12.81 -2.15
CA GLY A 152 11.92 -13.23 -1.21
C GLY A 152 11.48 -13.18 0.25
N THR A 153 10.20 -13.43 0.53
CA THR A 153 9.69 -13.42 1.91
C THR A 153 10.36 -14.50 2.75
N THR A 154 10.93 -14.13 3.90
CA THR A 154 11.50 -15.06 4.88
C THR A 154 10.87 -14.84 6.24
N ALA A 155 11.03 -15.83 7.13
CA ALA A 155 10.45 -15.75 8.46
C ALA A 155 11.28 -14.87 9.42
N ASN A 156 12.60 -14.82 9.26
CA ASN A 156 13.51 -14.34 10.31
C ASN A 156 14.75 -13.59 9.82
N ASP A 157 15.16 -13.75 8.56
CA ASP A 157 16.44 -13.22 8.07
C ASP A 157 16.40 -13.02 6.56
N ILE A 158 16.51 -11.78 6.11
CA ILE A 158 16.53 -11.42 4.69
C ILE A 158 17.78 -11.96 3.97
N ALA A 159 18.90 -12.17 4.67
CA ALA A 159 20.09 -12.77 4.07
C ALA A 159 19.84 -14.23 3.61
N GLN A 160 18.76 -14.86 4.08
CA GLN A 160 18.32 -16.20 3.68
C GLN A 160 17.24 -16.18 2.59
N ALA A 161 16.85 -15.00 2.09
CA ALA A 161 15.93 -14.90 0.97
C ALA A 161 16.54 -15.54 -0.29
N GLU A 162 15.66 -16.07 -1.15
CA GLU A 162 16.04 -16.78 -2.38
C GLU A 162 16.89 -15.85 -3.26
N LYS A 163 17.99 -16.37 -3.81
CA LYS A 163 18.87 -15.55 -4.68
C LYS A 163 18.12 -15.12 -5.93
N GLY A 164 18.30 -13.88 -6.35
CA GLY A 164 17.53 -13.28 -7.46
C GLY A 164 16.15 -12.74 -7.07
N SER A 165 15.66 -13.00 -5.84
CA SER A 165 14.43 -12.37 -5.35
C SER A 165 14.66 -10.90 -4.98
N LEU A 166 13.60 -10.08 -5.03
CA LEU A 166 13.68 -8.63 -4.80
C LEU A 166 14.32 -8.27 -3.45
N GLN A 167 13.85 -8.90 -2.37
CA GLN A 167 14.39 -8.68 -1.03
C GLN A 167 15.88 -9.03 -0.95
N ARG A 168 16.28 -10.14 -1.60
CA ARG A 168 17.66 -10.59 -1.60
C ARG A 168 18.56 -9.65 -2.39
N GLU A 169 18.14 -9.23 -3.58
CA GLU A 169 18.88 -8.30 -4.42
C GLU A 169 19.09 -6.94 -3.74
N ILE A 170 18.04 -6.41 -3.09
CA ILE A 170 18.13 -5.14 -2.34
C ILE A 170 19.07 -5.31 -1.13
N TYR A 171 18.99 -6.44 -0.42
CA TYR A 171 19.86 -6.71 0.71
C TYR A 171 21.33 -6.84 0.28
N ASP A 172 21.62 -7.59 -0.79
CA ASP A 172 22.98 -7.81 -1.27
C ASP A 172 23.60 -6.50 -1.79
N ARG A 173 22.80 -5.62 -2.40
CA ARG A 173 23.23 -4.33 -2.97
C ARG A 173 23.01 -3.13 -2.04
N ARG A 174 22.64 -3.37 -0.78
CA ARG A 174 22.29 -2.32 0.19
C ARG A 174 23.32 -1.19 0.30
N GLU A 175 24.62 -1.50 0.24
CA GLU A 175 25.70 -0.51 0.36
C GLU A 175 25.77 0.39 -0.88
N GLU A 176 25.61 -0.20 -2.08
CA GLU A 176 25.53 0.54 -3.34
C GLU A 176 24.30 1.45 -3.39
N LEU A 177 23.20 0.98 -2.80
CA LEU A 177 21.93 1.71 -2.71
C LEU A 177 21.92 2.77 -1.60
N GLY A 178 23.00 2.89 -0.82
CA GLY A 178 23.06 3.82 0.33
C GLY A 178 22.12 3.47 1.48
N LEU A 179 21.67 2.21 1.56
CA LEU A 179 20.78 1.70 2.60
C LEU A 179 21.61 1.31 3.84
N THR A 180 21.46 2.08 4.91
CA THR A 180 22.12 1.78 6.20
C THR A 180 21.38 0.68 6.94
N VAL A 181 21.90 -0.56 6.90
CA VAL A 181 21.31 -1.74 7.58
C VAL A 181 21.70 -1.80 9.07
N ASN A 182 21.56 -0.67 9.77
CA ASN A 182 21.81 -0.59 11.22
C ASN A 182 20.53 -0.70 12.07
N SER A 183 19.36 -0.92 11.46
CA SER A 183 18.15 -1.25 12.19
C SER A 183 17.91 -2.77 12.10
N SER A 184 17.70 -3.41 13.25
CA SER A 184 17.16 -4.77 13.34
C SER A 184 15.86 -4.94 12.55
N VAL A 185 15.16 -3.82 12.29
CA VAL A 185 13.95 -3.73 11.46
C VAL A 185 14.22 -4.15 10.01
N PHE A 186 15.30 -3.69 9.37
CA PHE A 186 15.58 -4.08 7.98
C PHE A 186 15.92 -5.58 7.84
N GLN A 187 16.58 -6.16 8.84
CA GLN A 187 16.91 -7.59 8.84
C GLN A 187 15.68 -8.49 9.01
N LEU A 188 14.60 -7.99 9.62
CA LEU A 188 13.39 -8.75 9.94
C LEU A 188 12.23 -8.48 8.96
N GLU A 189 12.05 -7.23 8.53
CA GLU A 189 10.91 -6.82 7.70
C GLU A 189 11.30 -6.65 6.21
N GLY A 190 12.58 -6.41 5.93
CA GLY A 190 13.10 -6.17 4.59
C GLY A 190 12.58 -4.88 3.93
N ALA A 191 12.90 -4.70 2.65
CA ALA A 191 12.59 -3.51 1.86
C ALA A 191 11.23 -3.56 1.14
N VAL A 192 10.64 -4.75 1.00
CA VAL A 192 9.45 -5.00 0.17
C VAL A 192 8.37 -5.71 0.98
N HIS A 193 7.20 -5.07 1.10
CA HIS A 193 5.97 -5.72 1.60
C HIS A 193 5.16 -6.29 0.43
N ALA A 194 4.58 -7.47 0.62
CA ALA A 194 3.66 -8.09 -0.33
C ALA A 194 2.54 -8.82 0.43
N SER A 195 1.33 -8.84 -0.15
CA SER A 195 0.18 -9.54 0.42
C SER A 195 0.47 -11.04 0.52
N LYS A 196 0.24 -11.65 1.70
CA LYS A 196 0.65 -13.04 1.95
C LYS A 196 -0.31 -14.09 1.37
N SER A 197 -1.49 -13.67 0.93
CA SER A 197 -2.50 -14.54 0.33
C SER A 197 -3.45 -13.76 -0.59
N PRO A 198 -4.25 -14.43 -1.44
CA PRO A 198 -5.31 -13.80 -2.21
C PRO A 198 -6.32 -13.01 -1.35
N LEU A 199 -6.65 -13.52 -0.15
CA LEU A 199 -7.58 -12.85 0.77
C LEU A 199 -6.97 -11.58 1.36
N GLU A 200 -5.71 -11.62 1.77
CA GLU A 200 -4.98 -10.42 2.18
C GLU A 200 -4.88 -9.42 1.03
N ALA A 201 -4.58 -9.88 -0.18
CA ALA A 201 -4.49 -9.02 -1.37
C ALA A 201 -5.83 -8.32 -1.67
N LEU A 202 -6.95 -9.02 -1.54
CA LEU A 202 -8.28 -8.43 -1.61
C LEU A 202 -8.48 -7.35 -0.54
N SER A 203 -8.18 -7.66 0.72
CA SER A 203 -8.33 -6.74 1.85
C SER A 203 -7.47 -5.48 1.67
N GLU A 204 -6.21 -5.66 1.29
CA GLU A 204 -5.27 -4.59 1.01
C GLU A 204 -5.72 -3.75 -0.18
N ARG A 205 -6.12 -4.33 -1.32
CA ARG A 205 -6.62 -3.56 -2.46
C ARG A 205 -7.91 -2.81 -2.14
N CYS A 206 -8.84 -3.40 -1.38
CA CYS A 206 -10.03 -2.67 -0.92
C CYS A 206 -9.61 -1.47 -0.05
N THR A 207 -8.63 -1.67 0.83
CA THR A 207 -8.12 -0.62 1.73
C THR A 207 -7.41 0.48 0.95
N TRP A 208 -6.36 0.14 0.20
CA TRP A 208 -5.47 1.08 -0.50
C TRP A 208 -6.14 1.70 -1.73
N LEU A 209 -6.83 0.92 -2.56
CA LEU A 209 -7.42 1.42 -3.81
C LEU A 209 -8.86 1.94 -3.64
N GLY A 210 -9.48 1.73 -2.46
CA GLY A 210 -10.88 2.08 -2.25
C GLY A 210 -11.85 1.29 -3.13
N ARG A 211 -11.41 0.17 -3.71
CA ARG A 211 -12.27 -0.74 -4.48
C ARG A 211 -13.24 -1.44 -3.54
N SER A 212 -14.48 -1.61 -3.97
CA SER A 212 -15.41 -2.51 -3.28
C SER A 212 -15.02 -3.97 -3.54
N ILE A 213 -15.43 -4.87 -2.65
CA ILE A 213 -15.21 -6.32 -2.81
C ILE A 213 -15.73 -6.80 -4.17
N SER A 214 -16.92 -6.33 -4.59
CA SER A 214 -17.53 -6.68 -5.88
C SER A 214 -16.74 -6.22 -7.11
N GLN A 215 -15.90 -5.19 -6.96
CA GLN A 215 -15.07 -4.68 -8.05
C GLN A 215 -13.73 -5.41 -8.16
N ASP A 216 -13.37 -6.23 -7.19
CA ASP A 216 -12.11 -6.95 -7.17
C ASP A 216 -12.22 -8.37 -7.76
N ALA A 217 -11.20 -8.84 -8.47
CA ALA A 217 -11.19 -10.16 -9.08
C ALA A 217 -11.35 -11.29 -8.04
N PHE A 218 -10.72 -11.18 -6.87
CA PHE A 218 -10.87 -12.19 -5.80
C PHE A 218 -12.18 -12.06 -5.04
N GLY A 219 -12.82 -10.89 -5.04
CA GLY A 219 -14.13 -10.71 -4.40
C GLY A 219 -15.29 -11.22 -5.27
N ARG A 220 -15.08 -11.39 -6.58
CA ARG A 220 -16.05 -11.98 -7.51
C ARG A 220 -15.91 -13.50 -7.67
N ALA A 221 -14.82 -14.08 -7.18
CA ALA A 221 -14.46 -15.49 -7.34
C ALA A 221 -15.26 -16.42 -6.42
#